data_AF-A0A7S1GIA8-F1
#
_entry.id   AF-A0A7S1GIA8-F1
#
_cell.length_a   1.000
_cell.length_b   1.000
_cell.length_c   1.000
_cell.angle_alpha   90.00
_cell.angle_beta   90.00
_cell.angle_gamma   90.00
#
_symmetry.space_group_name_H-M   'P 1'
#
loop_
_entity.id
_entity.type
_entity.pdbx_description
1 polymer ?
#
loop_
_entity_poly.entity_id
_entity_poly.type
_entity_poly.pdbx_seq_one_letter_code
_entity_poly.pdbx_strand_id
1 'polypeptide(L)'
;WKGVDPMVPFFEEEHLTSMKAFYGIPDDCPVLSSLISRTFETKPKKLAYVSPGVKLLLQMDAKESLKVVFCGLKIFERHEGRDGMINCIYRICQEGLHSILPYITKQILYPSIEEFIGLLRDKTVDLPESYKTQSPGDDDSRPQTEPMQTGERKAPRRIQFSSKQALEDISKVQMGSCVALLHDDYLKELGLQESTQGGLRAHAPFAIPCWRGRSGINAMVSRLDCDQMLDRLESAKPGIVSSIIIAPNE
;
A
#
# COMPACT_ATOMS: atom_id res chain seq x y z
N TRP A 1 8.88 -36.32 5.26
CA TRP A 1 9.40 -34.95 5.07
C TRP A 1 9.05 -34.15 6.32
N LYS A 2 10.01 -33.61 7.08
CA LYS A 2 9.72 -32.90 8.36
C LYS A 2 10.40 -31.53 8.38
N GLY A 3 9.67 -30.47 8.01
CA GLY A 3 9.78 -29.20 8.74
C GLY A 3 9.74 -27.89 7.95
N VAL A 4 10.26 -27.82 6.72
CA VAL A 4 10.41 -26.53 6.01
C VAL A 4 10.11 -26.70 4.53
N ASP A 5 9.06 -26.03 4.04
CA ASP A 5 8.70 -25.97 2.62
C ASP A 5 9.81 -25.30 1.79
N PRO A 6 10.03 -25.73 0.53
CA PRO A 6 11.11 -25.20 -0.26
C PRO A 6 10.79 -23.76 -0.69
N MET A 7 11.82 -22.93 -0.82
CA MET A 7 11.71 -21.62 -1.45
C MET A 7 11.77 -21.80 -2.96
N VAL A 8 10.68 -21.47 -3.65
CA VAL A 8 10.52 -21.74 -5.08
C VAL A 8 10.34 -20.44 -5.85
N PRO A 9 10.94 -20.30 -7.04
CA PRO A 9 10.66 -19.18 -7.93
C PRO A 9 9.18 -19.05 -8.30
N PHE A 10 8.71 -17.81 -8.42
CA PHE A 10 7.37 -17.49 -8.89
C PHE A 10 7.40 -17.14 -10.40
N PHE A 11 6.51 -17.76 -11.19
CA PHE A 11 6.47 -17.64 -12.66
C PHE A 11 5.06 -17.50 -13.24
N GLU A 12 4.08 -17.15 -12.41
CA GLU A 12 2.67 -17.08 -12.86
C GLU A 12 2.45 -15.84 -13.74
N GLU A 13 2.57 -16.01 -15.05
CA GLU A 13 2.54 -14.93 -16.05
C GLU A 13 1.24 -14.10 -16.01
N GLU A 14 0.10 -14.73 -15.74
CA GLU A 14 -1.18 -14.03 -15.57
C GLU A 14 -1.09 -12.99 -14.43
N HIS A 15 -0.50 -13.39 -13.31
CA HIS A 15 -0.37 -12.53 -12.12
C HIS A 15 0.73 -11.49 -12.29
N LEU A 16 1.84 -11.83 -12.94
CA LEU A 16 2.89 -10.87 -13.31
C LEU A 16 2.36 -9.80 -14.25
N THR A 17 1.58 -10.19 -15.25
CA THR A 17 0.94 -9.26 -16.20
C THR A 17 -0.07 -8.35 -15.50
N SER A 18 -0.90 -8.91 -14.62
CA SER A 18 -1.85 -8.13 -13.80
C SER A 18 -1.11 -7.10 -12.92
N MET A 19 -0.04 -7.51 -12.24
CA MET A 19 0.78 -6.60 -11.41
C MET A 19 1.41 -5.48 -12.24
N LYS A 20 2.00 -5.81 -13.40
CA LYS A 20 2.58 -4.82 -14.33
C LYS A 20 1.54 -3.81 -14.80
N ALA A 21 0.39 -4.27 -15.26
CA ALA A 21 -0.67 -3.41 -15.77
C ALA A 21 -1.25 -2.48 -14.68
N PHE A 22 -1.48 -3.04 -13.48
CA PHE A 22 -2.10 -2.35 -12.35
C PHE A 22 -1.19 -1.28 -11.75
N TYR A 23 0.07 -1.62 -11.45
CA TYR A 23 1.05 -0.68 -10.85
C TYR A 23 1.85 0.12 -11.88
N GLY A 24 1.69 -0.19 -13.17
CA GLY A 24 2.49 0.41 -14.25
C GLY A 24 3.98 0.05 -14.12
N ILE A 25 4.28 -1.21 -13.79
CA ILE A 25 5.66 -1.70 -13.66
C ILE A 25 6.19 -2.07 -15.04
N PRO A 26 7.37 -1.58 -15.46
CA PRO A 26 7.95 -1.91 -16.76
C PRO A 26 8.41 -3.37 -16.83
N ASP A 27 8.50 -3.91 -18.05
CA ASP A 27 8.85 -5.32 -18.27
C ASP A 27 10.26 -5.70 -17.82
N ASP A 28 11.18 -4.74 -17.81
CA ASP A 28 12.58 -4.89 -17.40
C ASP A 28 12.79 -4.74 -15.89
N CYS A 29 11.71 -4.60 -15.10
CA CYS A 29 11.80 -4.49 -13.65
C CYS A 29 12.50 -5.71 -13.03
N PRO A 30 13.66 -5.54 -12.35
CA PRO A 30 14.44 -6.65 -11.81
C PRO A 30 13.76 -7.30 -10.58
N VAL A 31 12.83 -6.60 -9.95
CA VAL A 31 12.12 -7.10 -8.76
C VAL A 31 11.12 -8.18 -9.15
N LEU A 32 10.28 -7.93 -10.17
CA LEU A 32 9.26 -8.88 -10.59
C LEU A 32 9.87 -10.17 -11.17
N SER A 33 10.98 -10.06 -11.89
CA SER A 33 11.68 -11.21 -12.46
C SER A 33 12.35 -12.11 -11.41
N SER A 34 12.51 -11.63 -10.17
CA SER A 34 13.19 -12.35 -9.09
C SER A 34 12.32 -12.60 -7.85
N LEU A 35 11.01 -12.77 -8.07
CA LEU A 35 10.08 -13.18 -7.02
C LEU A 35 10.19 -14.69 -6.70
N ILE A 36 10.02 -15.01 -5.42
CA ILE A 36 9.96 -16.36 -4.86
C ILE A 36 8.76 -16.49 -3.90
N SER A 37 8.32 -17.73 -3.66
CA SER A 37 7.28 -18.11 -2.70
C SER A 37 7.75 -19.32 -1.87
N ARG A 38 6.96 -19.69 -0.84
CA ARG A 38 7.13 -20.92 -0.03
C ARG A 38 6.13 -22.01 -0.39
N THR A 39 5.58 -21.96 -1.60
CA THR A 39 4.54 -22.91 -2.04
C THR A 39 4.53 -22.98 -3.55
N PHE A 40 4.19 -24.17 -4.07
CA PHE A 40 3.97 -24.42 -5.49
C PHE A 40 2.55 -24.04 -5.95
N GLU A 41 1.72 -23.49 -5.06
CA GLU A 41 0.42 -22.93 -5.44
C GLU A 41 0.58 -21.82 -6.48
N THR A 42 -0.37 -21.71 -7.39
CA THR A 42 -0.43 -20.63 -8.40
C THR A 42 -0.75 -19.27 -7.77
N LYS A 43 -1.31 -19.25 -6.55
CA LYS A 43 -1.72 -18.03 -5.83
C LYS A 43 -1.09 -17.96 -4.45
N PRO A 44 0.25 -17.98 -4.35
CA PRO A 44 0.94 -17.97 -3.06
C PRO A 44 0.51 -16.75 -2.23
N LYS A 45 0.33 -16.95 -0.93
CA LYS A 45 -0.06 -15.87 -0.01
C LYS A 45 0.95 -14.73 0.03
N LYS A 46 2.25 -15.02 -0.10
CA LYS A 46 3.34 -14.04 0.01
C LYS A 46 4.34 -14.24 -1.11
N LEU A 47 4.80 -13.14 -1.69
CA LEU A 47 5.89 -13.11 -2.66
C LEU A 47 7.03 -12.27 -2.09
N ALA A 48 8.22 -12.86 -2.05
CA ALA A 48 9.44 -12.20 -1.63
C ALA A 48 10.37 -11.99 -2.82
N TYR A 49 11.09 -10.88 -2.83
CA TYR A 49 12.17 -10.59 -3.77
C TYR A 49 13.49 -11.11 -3.23
N VAL A 50 14.28 -11.73 -4.09
CA VAL A 50 15.67 -12.10 -3.83
C VAL A 50 16.55 -11.56 -4.95
N SER A 51 17.85 -11.43 -4.71
CA SER A 51 18.76 -11.09 -5.81
C SER A 51 18.81 -12.20 -6.86
N PRO A 52 19.13 -11.90 -8.13
CA PRO A 52 19.21 -12.90 -9.19
C PRO A 52 20.12 -14.09 -8.87
N GLY A 53 21.26 -13.84 -8.20
CA GLY A 53 22.19 -14.90 -7.78
C GLY A 53 21.58 -15.85 -6.74
N VAL A 54 20.79 -15.34 -5.80
CA VAL A 54 20.06 -16.17 -4.83
C VAL A 54 18.96 -16.96 -5.52
N LYS A 55 18.21 -16.35 -6.44
CA LYS A 55 17.21 -17.06 -7.25
C LYS A 55 17.84 -18.21 -8.04
N LEU A 56 18.98 -17.98 -8.67
CA LEU A 56 19.74 -19.00 -9.39
C LEU A 56 20.17 -20.14 -8.46
N LEU A 57 20.70 -19.83 -7.28
CA LEU A 57 21.09 -20.83 -6.29
C LEU A 57 19.90 -21.69 -5.84
N LEU A 58 18.74 -21.08 -5.59
CA LEU A 58 17.50 -21.80 -5.26
C LEU A 58 17.04 -22.71 -6.40
N GLN A 59 17.16 -22.27 -7.66
CA GLN A 59 16.85 -23.09 -8.83
C GLN A 59 17.80 -24.28 -9.00
N MET A 60 19.07 -24.13 -8.57
CA MET A 60 20.08 -25.18 -8.66
C MET A 60 19.97 -26.25 -7.56
N ASP A 61 19.23 -26.00 -6.48
CA ASP A 61 19.00 -26.97 -5.41
C ASP A 61 17.94 -28.02 -5.78
N ALA A 62 18.17 -28.72 -6.90
CA ALA A 62 17.28 -29.76 -7.43
C ALA A 62 17.06 -30.94 -6.46
N LYS A 63 17.93 -31.08 -5.44
CA LYS A 63 17.81 -32.10 -4.39
C LYS A 63 17.08 -31.60 -3.14
N GLU A 64 16.64 -30.35 -3.12
CA GLU A 64 15.99 -29.68 -1.98
C GLU A 64 16.77 -29.87 -0.67
N SER A 65 18.09 -29.82 -0.78
CA SER A 65 19.03 -30.06 0.30
C SER A 65 19.18 -28.83 1.20
N LEU A 66 18.89 -27.64 0.66
CA LEU A 66 18.90 -26.39 1.41
C LEU A 66 17.63 -26.26 2.25
N LYS A 67 17.81 -26.09 3.56
CA LYS A 67 16.73 -25.82 4.51
C LYS A 67 16.67 -24.34 4.80
N VAL A 68 16.02 -23.61 3.91
CA VAL A 68 15.91 -22.15 3.96
C VAL A 68 14.73 -21.73 4.84
N VAL A 69 15.02 -21.26 6.06
CA VAL A 69 13.98 -20.81 7.01
C VAL A 69 13.34 -19.49 6.54
N PHE A 70 14.17 -18.57 6.05
CA PHE A 70 13.78 -17.27 5.53
C PHE A 70 14.75 -16.83 4.43
N CYS A 71 14.22 -16.24 3.37
CA CYS A 71 15.01 -15.68 2.29
C CYS A 71 14.22 -14.58 1.59
N GLY A 72 14.93 -13.51 1.21
CA GLY A 72 14.37 -12.41 0.47
C GLY A 72 13.61 -11.39 1.31
N LEU A 73 13.05 -10.40 0.62
CA LEU A 73 12.29 -9.30 1.17
C LEU A 73 10.85 -9.40 0.69
N LYS A 74 9.87 -9.47 1.60
CA LYS A 74 8.45 -9.56 1.21
C LYS A 74 8.02 -8.29 0.47
N ILE A 75 7.69 -8.42 -0.81
CA ILE A 75 7.22 -7.30 -1.64
C ILE A 75 5.70 -7.31 -1.75
N PHE A 76 5.11 -8.48 -2.00
CA PHE A 76 3.67 -8.60 -2.21
C PHE A 76 3.03 -9.60 -1.26
N GLU A 77 1.78 -9.32 -0.90
CA GLU A 77 0.90 -10.25 -0.21
C GLU A 77 -0.41 -10.39 -1.00
N ARG A 78 -0.92 -11.61 -1.11
CA ARG A 78 -2.20 -11.88 -1.73
C ARG A 78 -3.32 -11.34 -0.85
N HIS A 79 -4.31 -10.73 -1.48
CA HIS A 79 -5.59 -10.40 -0.86
C HIS A 79 -6.73 -11.03 -1.66
N GLU A 80 -7.91 -11.06 -1.07
CA GLU A 80 -9.13 -11.56 -1.72
C GLU A 80 -10.11 -10.38 -1.82
N GLY A 81 -10.41 -9.99 -3.05
CA GLY A 81 -11.42 -8.99 -3.32
C GLY A 81 -12.82 -9.58 -3.13
N ARG A 82 -13.67 -8.89 -2.36
CA ARG A 82 -15.05 -9.34 -2.15
C ARG A 82 -16.00 -9.02 -3.31
N ASP A 83 -15.64 -8.04 -4.15
CA ASP A 83 -16.63 -7.36 -5.01
C ASP A 83 -16.29 -7.41 -6.51
N GLY A 84 -15.29 -8.19 -6.92
CA GLY A 84 -14.85 -8.26 -8.34
C GLY A 84 -14.26 -6.96 -8.92
N MET A 85 -14.33 -5.84 -8.19
CA MET A 85 -13.82 -4.53 -8.64
C MET A 85 -12.30 -4.36 -8.51
N ILE A 86 -11.57 -5.38 -8.04
CA ILE A 86 -10.14 -5.29 -7.79
C ILE A 86 -9.40 -6.13 -8.83
N ASN A 87 -8.66 -5.44 -9.69
CA ASN A 87 -8.02 -6.04 -10.88
C ASN A 87 -6.72 -6.80 -10.57
N CYS A 88 -6.10 -6.54 -9.41
CA CYS A 88 -4.83 -7.15 -9.01
C CYS A 88 -4.93 -7.75 -7.61
N ILE A 89 -4.68 -9.06 -7.50
CA ILE A 89 -4.80 -9.81 -6.24
C ILE A 89 -3.60 -9.66 -5.29
N TYR A 90 -2.54 -8.95 -5.72
CA TYR A 90 -1.32 -8.76 -4.94
C TYR A 90 -1.18 -7.32 -4.51
N ARG A 91 -1.17 -7.09 -3.19
CA ARG A 91 -0.92 -5.76 -2.59
C ARG A 91 0.53 -5.61 -2.21
N ILE A 92 1.06 -4.40 -2.34
CA ILE A 92 2.43 -4.08 -1.92
C ILE A 92 2.50 -4.05 -0.38
N CYS A 93 3.58 -4.62 0.16
CA CYS A 93 3.89 -4.62 1.59
C CYS A 93 4.90 -3.52 1.92
N GLN A 94 4.79 -2.93 3.12
CA GLN A 94 5.71 -1.89 3.59
C GLN A 94 7.18 -2.32 3.57
N GLU A 95 7.46 -3.56 3.97
CA GLU A 95 8.82 -4.13 4.00
C GLU A 95 9.52 -4.01 2.65
N GLY A 96 8.80 -4.27 1.56
CA GLY A 96 9.32 -4.28 0.20
C GLY A 96 9.08 -3.02 -0.62
N LEU A 97 8.30 -2.06 -0.09
CA LEU A 97 7.83 -0.91 -0.85
C LEU A 97 9.00 -0.16 -1.50
N HIS A 98 10.05 0.17 -0.74
CA HIS A 98 11.18 0.92 -1.28
C HIS A 98 11.96 0.19 -2.39
N SER A 99 11.90 -1.14 -2.44
CA SER A 99 12.57 -1.91 -3.50
C SER A 99 11.81 -1.86 -4.83
N ILE A 100 10.48 -1.76 -4.78
CA ILE A 100 9.63 -1.76 -5.97
C ILE A 100 9.22 -0.35 -6.41
N LEU A 101 9.15 0.61 -5.48
CA LEU A 101 8.64 1.97 -5.72
C LEU A 101 9.30 2.70 -6.91
N PRO A 102 10.62 2.62 -7.16
CA PRO A 102 11.23 3.25 -8.33
C PRO A 102 10.68 2.77 -9.68
N TYR A 103 10.01 1.62 -9.70
CA TYR A 103 9.44 1.00 -10.89
C TYR A 103 7.93 1.17 -10.99
N ILE A 104 7.27 1.79 -10.02
CA ILE A 104 5.81 1.97 -10.00
C ILE A 104 5.47 3.32 -10.64
N THR A 105 4.55 3.31 -11.59
CA THR A 105 4.10 4.52 -12.30
C THR A 105 2.59 4.78 -12.19
N LYS A 106 1.83 3.82 -11.64
CA LYS A 106 0.39 3.93 -11.37
C LYS A 106 0.08 3.59 -9.92
N GLN A 107 -1.16 3.82 -9.49
CA GLN A 107 -1.62 3.55 -8.12
C GLN A 107 -0.85 4.36 -7.06
N ILE A 108 -0.29 5.51 -7.42
CA ILE A 108 0.34 6.45 -6.49
C ILE A 108 -0.60 7.64 -6.32
N LEU A 109 -0.75 8.09 -5.08
CA LEU A 109 -1.33 9.40 -4.76
C LEU A 109 -0.35 10.26 -3.97
N TYR A 110 -0.37 11.55 -4.24
CA TYR A 110 0.42 12.55 -3.53
C TYR A 110 -0.48 13.36 -2.60
N PRO A 111 -0.70 12.91 -1.35
CA PRO A 111 -1.46 13.67 -0.37
C PRO A 111 -0.73 14.95 0.05
N SER A 112 -1.49 15.93 0.54
CA SER A 112 -0.92 17.00 1.35
C SER A 112 -0.34 16.45 2.65
N ILE A 113 0.42 17.27 3.37
CA ILE A 113 0.98 16.84 4.66
C ILE A 113 -0.09 16.53 5.70
N GLU A 114 -1.19 17.29 5.69
CA GLU A 114 -2.33 17.07 6.59
C GLU A 114 -3.05 15.75 6.27
N GLU A 115 -3.27 15.48 4.99
CA GLU A 115 -3.85 14.23 4.51
C GLU A 115 -2.97 13.02 4.83
N PHE A 116 -1.65 13.15 4.65
CA PHE A 116 -0.70 12.09 4.99
C PHE A 116 -0.63 11.85 6.50
N ILE A 117 -0.58 12.91 7.32
CA ILE A 117 -0.62 12.79 8.78
C ILE A 117 -1.94 12.16 9.24
N GLY A 118 -3.08 12.50 8.62
CA GLY A 118 -4.35 11.82 8.89
C GLY A 118 -4.32 10.34 8.52
N LEU A 119 -3.69 9.96 7.39
CA LEU A 119 -3.47 8.55 7.06
C LEU A 119 -2.63 7.83 8.12
N LEU A 120 -1.60 8.46 8.66
CA LEU A 120 -0.77 7.86 9.70
C LEU A 120 -1.51 7.73 11.05
N ARG A 121 -2.23 8.80 11.46
CA ARG A 121 -2.93 8.89 12.75
C ARG A 121 -4.21 8.08 12.82
N ASP A 122 -5.08 8.21 11.82
CA ASP A 122 -6.42 7.60 11.86
C ASP A 122 -6.46 6.28 11.10
N LYS A 123 -5.41 6.00 10.32
CA LYS A 123 -5.32 4.89 9.36
C LYS A 123 -6.33 4.96 8.23
N THR A 124 -7.18 5.98 8.20
CA THR A 124 -8.22 6.16 7.19
C THR A 124 -8.46 7.64 6.97
N VAL A 125 -8.48 8.04 5.70
CA VAL A 125 -8.94 9.36 5.26
C VAL A 125 -10.11 9.16 4.31
N ASP A 126 -11.18 9.90 4.56
CA ASP A 126 -12.42 9.76 3.80
C ASP A 126 -12.31 10.46 2.43
N LEU A 127 -13.09 9.98 1.46
CA LEU A 127 -13.19 10.57 0.15
C LEU A 127 -14.36 11.55 0.08
N PRO A 128 -14.27 12.62 -0.73
CA PRO A 128 -15.43 13.40 -1.12
C PRO A 128 -16.47 12.53 -1.83
N GLU A 129 -17.75 12.87 -1.69
CA GLU A 129 -18.86 12.10 -2.27
C GLU A 129 -18.67 11.82 -3.76
N SER A 130 -18.16 12.80 -4.52
CA SER A 130 -17.88 12.67 -5.95
C SER A 130 -16.81 11.64 -6.31
N TYR A 131 -15.99 11.22 -5.34
CA TYR A 131 -14.94 10.21 -5.53
C TYR A 131 -15.31 8.87 -4.88
N LYS A 132 -16.48 8.76 -4.24
CA LYS A 132 -16.92 7.48 -3.68
C LYS A 132 -17.41 6.55 -4.78
N THR A 133 -17.09 5.26 -4.67
CA THR A 133 -17.57 4.23 -5.60
C THR A 133 -18.88 3.64 -5.07
N GLN A 134 -19.94 3.66 -5.88
CA GLN A 134 -21.24 3.08 -5.53
C GLN A 134 -21.22 1.56 -5.58
N SER A 135 -22.14 0.90 -4.86
CA SER A 135 -22.31 -0.55 -4.93
C SER A 135 -23.10 -0.96 -6.17
N PRO A 136 -22.73 -2.05 -6.88
CA PRO A 136 -23.67 -2.72 -7.76
C PRO A 136 -24.74 -3.38 -6.86
N GLY A 137 -25.87 -2.71 -6.68
CA GLY A 137 -26.96 -3.16 -5.79
C GLY A 137 -27.75 -2.03 -5.11
N ASP A 138 -27.28 -0.79 -5.16
CA ASP A 138 -28.05 0.38 -4.73
C ASP A 138 -28.96 0.85 -5.87
N ASP A 139 -29.81 -0.05 -6.39
CA ASP A 139 -30.93 0.34 -7.25
C ASP A 139 -32.00 0.99 -6.38
N ASP A 140 -32.37 2.21 -6.74
CA ASP A 140 -33.25 3.16 -6.03
C ASP A 140 -34.73 2.72 -6.00
N SER A 141 -34.98 1.42 -5.93
CA SER A 141 -36.29 0.78 -6.07
C SER A 141 -36.81 0.13 -4.78
N ARG A 142 -36.08 0.24 -3.65
CA ARG A 142 -36.60 -0.20 -2.35
C ARG A 142 -37.39 0.95 -1.69
N PRO A 143 -38.69 0.76 -1.36
CA PRO A 143 -39.47 1.80 -0.70
C PRO A 143 -38.80 2.21 0.62
N GLN A 144 -38.58 3.51 0.77
CA GLN A 144 -38.03 4.14 1.95
C GLN A 144 -38.89 3.74 3.16
N THR A 145 -38.39 2.80 3.95
CA THR A 145 -38.95 2.52 5.27
C THR A 145 -38.35 3.56 6.21
N GLU A 146 -39.22 4.32 6.88
CA GLU A 146 -38.83 5.36 7.82
C GLU A 146 -37.76 4.85 8.81
N PRO A 147 -36.69 5.61 9.06
CA PRO A 147 -35.61 5.16 9.93
C PRO A 147 -36.13 5.04 11.38
N MET A 148 -36.12 3.81 11.88
CA MET A 148 -36.31 3.50 13.29
C MET A 148 -35.16 4.15 14.08
N GLN A 149 -35.50 5.11 14.95
CA GLN A 149 -34.57 5.85 15.80
C GLN A 149 -33.80 4.88 16.71
N THR A 150 -32.63 4.46 16.26
CA THR A 150 -31.59 3.84 17.09
C THR A 150 -30.50 4.88 17.24
N GLY A 151 -30.21 5.25 18.49
CA GLY A 151 -29.36 6.40 18.81
C GLY A 151 -28.07 6.43 18.00
N GLU A 152 -27.94 7.45 17.16
CA GLU A 152 -26.77 7.68 16.32
C GLU A 152 -25.56 7.96 17.21
N ARG A 153 -24.67 6.97 17.36
CA ARG A 153 -23.29 7.29 17.72
C ARG A 153 -22.67 7.99 16.51
N LYS A 154 -22.59 9.33 16.55
CA LYS A 154 -21.81 10.09 15.54
C LYS A 154 -20.41 9.50 15.49
N ALA A 155 -20.05 8.91 14.35
CA ALA A 155 -18.69 8.43 14.11
C ALA A 155 -17.71 9.62 14.24
N PRO A 156 -16.48 9.39 14.75
CA PRO A 156 -15.44 10.43 14.76
C PRO A 156 -15.36 11.11 13.40
N ARG A 157 -15.47 12.45 13.37
CA ARG A 157 -15.24 13.23 12.15
C ARG A 157 -13.82 12.92 11.68
N ARG A 158 -13.67 12.21 10.58
CA ARG A 158 -12.37 11.98 9.94
C ARG A 158 -12.07 13.12 9.00
N ILE A 159 -10.79 13.37 8.78
CA ILE A 159 -10.39 14.27 7.70
C ILE A 159 -10.78 13.66 6.35
N GLN A 160 -11.00 14.54 5.38
CA GLN A 160 -11.36 14.19 4.02
C GLN A 160 -10.30 14.72 3.06
N PHE A 161 -9.99 13.97 1.99
CA PHE A 161 -9.13 14.48 0.93
C PHE A 161 -9.73 15.73 0.31
N SER A 162 -8.93 16.78 0.21
CA SER A 162 -9.31 18.10 -0.29
C SER A 162 -8.24 18.73 -1.18
N SER A 163 -6.99 18.25 -1.11
CA SER A 163 -5.91 18.78 -1.95
C SER A 163 -6.17 18.44 -3.42
N LYS A 164 -5.99 19.44 -4.30
CA LYS A 164 -6.23 19.29 -5.73
C LYS A 164 -5.42 18.14 -6.33
N GLN A 165 -4.14 18.05 -5.96
CA GLN A 165 -3.23 17.00 -6.44
C GLN A 165 -3.70 15.60 -6.01
N ALA A 166 -4.01 15.41 -4.73
CA ALA A 166 -4.47 14.10 -4.24
C ALA A 166 -5.78 13.70 -4.92
N LEU A 167 -6.72 14.62 -5.09
CA LEU A 167 -7.99 14.34 -5.76
C LEU A 167 -7.80 13.96 -7.24
N GLU A 168 -6.91 14.65 -7.95
CA GLU A 168 -6.53 14.28 -9.33
C GLU A 168 -5.91 12.88 -9.39
N ASP A 169 -5.04 12.52 -8.44
CA ASP A 169 -4.44 11.19 -8.38
C ASP A 169 -5.47 10.10 -8.02
N ILE A 170 -6.35 10.39 -7.05
CA ILE A 170 -7.44 9.51 -6.61
C ILE A 170 -8.39 9.18 -7.77
N SER A 171 -8.60 10.11 -8.71
CA SER A 171 -9.41 9.86 -9.91
C SER A 171 -8.79 8.82 -10.85
N LYS A 172 -7.47 8.65 -10.81
CA LYS A 172 -6.68 7.73 -11.65
C LYS A 172 -6.39 6.42 -10.94
N VAL A 173 -6.37 6.41 -9.62
CA VAL A 173 -6.12 5.23 -8.78
C VAL A 173 -7.34 4.31 -8.79
N GLN A 174 -7.13 3.06 -9.22
CA GLN A 174 -8.12 2.01 -9.19
C GLN A 174 -8.32 1.48 -7.76
N MET A 175 -9.48 0.87 -7.49
CA MET A 175 -9.75 0.19 -6.22
C MET A 175 -8.70 -0.90 -5.93
N GLY A 176 -8.35 -1.03 -4.65
CA GLY A 176 -7.35 -1.98 -4.17
C GLY A 176 -6.08 -1.30 -3.69
N SER A 177 -4.93 -1.95 -3.90
CA SER A 177 -3.65 -1.47 -3.37
C SER A 177 -3.19 -0.20 -4.09
N CYS A 178 -2.75 0.78 -3.32
CA CYS A 178 -2.11 2.00 -3.81
C CYS A 178 -0.97 2.41 -2.87
N VAL A 179 -0.25 3.46 -3.22
CA VAL A 179 0.84 4.05 -2.41
C VAL A 179 0.51 5.51 -2.17
N ALA A 180 0.52 5.93 -0.90
CA ALA A 180 0.57 7.35 -0.55
C ALA A 180 2.04 7.75 -0.40
N LEU A 181 2.45 8.75 -1.18
CA LEU A 181 3.83 9.23 -1.23
C LEU A 181 3.84 10.74 -0.99
N LEU A 182 4.52 11.20 0.06
CA LEU A 182 4.74 12.64 0.23
C LEU A 182 5.65 13.17 -0.88
N HIS A 183 5.25 14.30 -1.47
CA HIS A 183 6.02 14.95 -2.54
C HIS A 183 7.38 15.43 -2.02
N ASP A 184 8.42 15.34 -2.86
CA ASP A 184 9.78 15.74 -2.50
C ASP A 184 9.89 17.20 -2.08
N ASP A 185 9.00 18.06 -2.57
CA ASP A 185 8.98 19.48 -2.19
C ASP A 185 8.61 19.67 -0.72
N TYR A 186 7.65 18.89 -0.19
CA TYR A 186 7.38 18.89 1.26
C TYR A 186 8.57 18.35 2.04
N LEU A 187 9.26 17.33 1.52
CA LEU A 187 10.45 16.79 2.18
C LEU A 187 11.58 17.81 2.22
N LYS A 188 11.76 18.61 1.16
CA LYS A 188 12.71 19.73 1.10
C LYS A 188 12.36 20.80 2.14
N GLU A 189 11.11 21.23 2.17
CA GLU A 189 10.62 22.27 3.11
C GLU A 189 10.81 21.87 4.57
N LEU A 190 10.68 20.58 4.89
CA LEU A 190 10.88 20.05 6.24
C LEU A 190 12.35 19.75 6.56
N GLY A 191 13.28 19.94 5.63
CA GLY A 191 14.68 19.54 5.82
C GLY A 191 14.86 18.03 5.96
N LEU A 192 13.92 17.23 5.45
CA LEU A 192 13.90 15.77 5.49
C LEU A 192 14.54 15.12 4.24
N GLN A 193 15.18 15.91 3.38
CA GLN A 193 16.02 15.36 2.33
C GLN A 193 17.30 14.77 2.93
N GLU A 194 17.45 13.46 2.86
CA GLU A 194 18.70 12.78 3.19
C GLU A 194 19.47 12.41 1.91
N SER A 195 20.80 12.47 2.01
CA SER A 195 21.76 12.31 0.92
C SER A 195 21.49 11.10 0.02
N THR A 196 21.81 11.22 -1.27
CA THR A 196 21.85 10.14 -2.28
C THR A 196 22.78 8.96 -1.93
N GLN A 197 23.40 8.97 -0.75
CA GLN A 197 24.35 7.95 -0.25
C GLN A 197 23.76 7.00 0.81
N GLY A 198 22.45 7.08 1.11
CA GLY A 198 21.78 6.12 2.01
C GLY A 198 21.21 4.88 1.28
N GLY A 199 21.14 3.74 1.95
CA GLY A 199 20.54 2.49 1.40
C GLY A 199 19.05 2.61 1.02
N LEU A 200 18.38 1.51 0.68
CA LEU A 200 16.99 1.46 0.15
C LEU A 200 15.96 2.37 0.86
N ARG A 201 16.08 2.61 2.17
CA ARG A 201 15.20 3.52 2.94
C ARG A 201 15.35 5.01 2.61
N ALA A 202 16.49 5.41 2.03
CA ALA A 202 16.78 6.80 1.69
C ALA A 202 16.01 7.31 0.46
N HIS A 203 15.54 6.41 -0.41
CA HIS A 203 14.93 6.81 -1.69
C HIS A 203 13.43 7.14 -1.63
N ALA A 204 12.73 6.85 -0.51
CA ALA A 204 11.33 7.26 -0.32
C ALA A 204 10.89 7.18 1.16
N PRO A 205 11.45 8.00 2.07
CA PRO A 205 11.26 7.83 3.52
C PRO A 205 9.80 7.96 4.00
N PHE A 206 8.93 8.59 3.22
CA PHE A 206 7.51 8.81 3.53
C PHE A 206 6.60 8.28 2.43
N ALA A 207 6.75 6.99 2.15
CA ALA A 207 5.84 6.22 1.32
C ALA A 207 5.20 5.11 2.16
N ILE A 208 3.87 4.96 2.03
CA ILE A 208 3.13 3.87 2.68
C ILE A 208 2.17 3.19 1.69
N PRO A 209 2.04 1.84 1.73
CA PRO A 209 0.97 1.17 1.02
C PRO A 209 -0.36 1.52 1.69
N CYS A 210 -1.32 1.77 0.84
CA CYS A 210 -2.68 2.09 1.19
C CYS A 210 -3.65 1.17 0.46
N TRP A 211 -4.88 1.15 0.95
CA TRP A 211 -6.00 0.47 0.32
C TRP A 211 -7.06 1.49 -0.07
N ARG A 212 -7.23 1.68 -1.37
CA ARG A 212 -8.35 2.42 -1.96
C ARG A 212 -9.61 1.57 -1.86
N GLY A 213 -10.40 1.85 -0.82
CA GLY A 213 -11.74 1.31 -0.64
C GLY A 213 -12.77 2.14 -1.40
N ARG A 214 -14.08 1.95 -1.15
CA ARG A 214 -15.14 2.72 -1.82
C ARG A 214 -15.29 4.14 -1.29
N SER A 215 -15.20 4.31 0.03
CA SER A 215 -15.48 5.55 0.75
C SER A 215 -14.24 6.26 1.30
N GLY A 216 -13.08 5.62 1.25
CA GLY A 216 -11.87 6.10 1.90
C GLY A 216 -10.61 5.39 1.41
N ILE A 217 -9.47 5.95 1.79
CA ILE A 217 -8.14 5.36 1.64
C ILE A 217 -7.65 4.94 3.01
N ASN A 218 -7.17 3.70 3.12
CA ASN A 218 -6.77 3.10 4.40
C ASN A 218 -5.29 2.76 4.41
N ALA A 219 -4.55 3.21 5.42
CA ALA A 219 -3.14 2.89 5.58
C ALA A 219 -2.96 1.40 5.92
N MET A 220 -2.14 0.70 5.13
CA MET A 220 -1.87 -0.74 5.26
C MET A 220 -0.55 -1.04 5.96
N VAL A 221 -0.12 -0.12 6.83
CA VAL A 221 1.10 -0.20 7.65
C VAL A 221 0.75 -0.48 9.11
N SER A 222 1.74 -0.91 9.90
CA SER A 222 1.52 -1.12 11.34
C SER A 222 1.35 0.21 12.07
N ARG A 223 0.72 0.19 13.26
CA ARG A 223 0.64 1.38 14.12
C ARG A 223 2.03 1.90 14.48
N LEU A 224 2.95 0.99 14.81
CA LEU A 224 4.34 1.31 15.12
C LEU A 224 5.02 2.06 13.96
N ASP A 225 4.85 1.60 12.71
CA ASP A 225 5.43 2.30 11.55
C ASP A 225 4.82 3.69 11.38
N CYS A 226 3.49 3.83 11.60
CA CYS A 226 2.84 5.14 11.58
C CYS A 226 3.44 6.08 12.63
N ASP A 227 3.55 5.61 13.88
CA ASP A 227 4.05 6.40 15.00
C ASP A 227 5.49 6.85 14.74
N GLN A 228 6.35 5.94 14.22
CA GLN A 228 7.72 6.29 13.82
C GLN A 228 7.78 7.35 12.72
N MET A 229 6.87 7.30 11.73
CA MET A 229 6.80 8.34 10.69
C MET A 229 6.31 9.66 11.25
N LEU A 230 5.31 9.64 12.14
CA LEU A 230 4.80 10.84 12.82
C LEU A 230 5.87 11.49 13.70
N ASP A 231 6.62 10.70 14.47
CA ASP A 231 7.72 11.19 15.30
C ASP A 231 8.82 11.86 14.46
N ARG A 232 9.11 11.32 13.26
CA ARG A 232 10.05 11.94 12.31
C ARG A 232 9.53 13.27 11.76
N LEU A 233 8.24 13.36 11.42
CA LEU A 233 7.63 14.62 10.97
C LEU A 233 7.63 15.67 12.08
N GLU A 234 7.26 15.28 13.30
CA GLU A 234 7.24 16.16 14.47
C GLU A 234 8.65 16.62 14.86
N SER A 235 9.65 15.75 14.76
CA SER A 235 11.05 16.11 15.00
C SER A 235 11.58 17.09 13.96
N ALA A 236 11.16 16.96 12.69
CA ALA A 236 11.56 17.85 11.62
C ALA A 236 10.89 19.23 11.70
N LYS A 237 9.61 19.27 12.05
CA LYS A 237 8.85 20.50 12.27
C LYS A 237 7.96 20.37 13.50
N PRO A 238 8.46 20.79 14.69
CA PRO A 238 7.67 20.73 15.92
C PRO A 238 6.32 21.43 15.78
N GLY A 239 5.28 20.78 16.28
CA GLY A 239 3.91 21.24 16.23
C GLY A 239 3.14 20.82 14.97
N ILE A 240 3.80 20.31 13.92
CA ILE A 240 3.14 19.98 12.65
C ILE A 240 2.07 18.90 12.83
N VAL A 241 2.36 17.89 13.65
CA VAL A 241 1.42 16.82 13.94
C VAL A 241 0.30 17.43 14.78
N SER A 242 0.61 18.09 15.89
CA SER A 242 -0.40 18.69 16.79
C SER A 242 -1.33 19.74 16.16
N SER A 243 -0.87 20.47 15.13
CA SER A 243 -1.64 21.52 14.47
C SER A 243 -2.82 21.01 13.64
N ILE A 244 -2.81 19.72 13.29
CA ILE A 244 -3.92 19.09 12.57
C ILE A 244 -4.96 18.70 13.62
N ILE A 245 -5.86 19.63 13.89
CA ILE A 245 -7.00 19.47 14.80
C ILE A 245 -8.10 18.73 14.05
N ILE A 246 -8.35 17.49 14.45
CA ILE A 246 -9.61 16.82 14.16
C ILE A 246 -10.59 17.36 15.20
N ALA A 247 -11.62 18.09 14.75
CA ALA A 247 -12.63 18.62 15.66
C ALA A 247 -13.18 17.48 16.52
N PRO A 248 -13.20 17.60 17.86
CA PRO A 248 -13.74 16.55 18.71
C PRO A 248 -15.19 16.29 18.32
N ASN A 249 -15.62 15.04 18.44
CA ASN A 249 -17.03 14.70 18.34
C ASN A 249 -17.78 15.41 19.48
N GLU A 250 -18.59 16.41 19.12
CA GLU A 250 -19.69 16.88 19.96
C GLU A 250 -20.81 15.83 20.02
#